data_AF-A0A530YL74-F1
#
_entry.id   AF-A0A530YL74-F1
#
_cell.length_a   1.000
_cell.length_b   1.000
_cell.length_c   1.000
_cell.angle_alpha   90.00
_cell.angle_beta   90.00
_cell.angle_gamma   90.00
#
_symmetry.space_group_name_H-M   'P 1'
#
loop_
_entity.id
_entity.type
_entity.pdbx_description
1 polymer ?
#
loop_
_entity_poly.entity_id
_entity_poly.type
_entity_poly.pdbx_seq_one_letter_code
_entity_poly.pdbx_strand_id
1 'polypeptide(L)'
;RAVVSLISFAGFVVLVAAGLFGSRDPLSNPLPLAIWTLLWVGLVLLQGLFGNLWSWLNPWYGPWRVISRLFGNRKTWRPPSWLGCWPAFALFFAFAWFELIDPAPDDPARLAWAAGLYWLLSFAAMLVFGYRDWARRGEFLTVFLAMVARFALLERDEGKRNEVERKEGGRLNLCWPGAKLSDAAPLSLSGIAFLLLALSSVSFDGLSKTFFWLGLFGINPLEFPGRTAMIGIGTFGLVLMFVLLAAAFIVAIVLGQRLAGSSHSLSRAAGLLVWSIVPIALAYHVAHYLTVLLVDGQFALAALSDPFTLGWNLFGAADMPIEAGAAAGAGS
;
A
#
# COMPACT_ATOMS: atom_id res chain seq x y z
N ARG A 1 -21.26 4.38 2.10
CA ARG A 1 -20.05 3.74 2.68
C ARG A 1 -20.18 2.22 2.83
N ALA A 2 -21.12 1.68 3.62
CA ALA A 2 -21.22 0.23 3.82
C ALA A 2 -21.50 -0.55 2.52
N VAL A 3 -22.39 -0.04 1.67
CA VAL A 3 -22.68 -0.62 0.34
C VAL A 3 -21.44 -0.66 -0.54
N VAL A 4 -20.71 0.46 -0.67
CA VAL A 4 -19.46 0.52 -1.44
C VAL A 4 -18.44 -0.50 -0.95
N SER A 5 -18.25 -0.60 0.37
CA SER A 5 -17.34 -1.59 0.95
C SER A 5 -17.78 -3.05 0.72
N LEU A 6 -19.09 -3.33 0.67
CA LEU A 6 -19.62 -4.64 0.30
C LEU A 6 -19.38 -4.95 -1.19
N ILE A 7 -19.52 -3.95 -2.07
CA ILE A 7 -19.19 -4.10 -3.49
C ILE A 7 -17.69 -4.37 -3.66
N SER A 8 -16.83 -3.64 -2.95
CA SER A 8 -15.37 -3.90 -2.95
C SER A 8 -15.03 -5.28 -2.41
N PHE A 9 -15.74 -5.76 -1.38
CA PHE A 9 -15.60 -7.14 -0.90
C PHE A 9 -16.04 -8.17 -1.94
N ALA A 10 -17.18 -7.98 -2.59
CA ALA A 10 -17.66 -8.87 -3.64
C ALA A 10 -16.68 -8.91 -4.82
N GLY A 11 -16.19 -7.75 -5.26
CA GLY A 11 -15.14 -7.65 -6.28
C GLY A 11 -13.86 -8.39 -5.86
N PHE A 12 -13.41 -8.21 -4.60
CA PHE A 12 -12.27 -8.95 -4.07
C PHE A 12 -12.48 -10.48 -4.10
N VAL A 13 -13.67 -10.97 -3.73
CA VAL A 13 -14.00 -12.41 -3.81
C VAL A 13 -13.96 -12.90 -5.26
N VAL A 14 -14.48 -12.12 -6.22
CA VAL A 14 -14.41 -12.46 -7.66
C VAL A 14 -12.96 -12.50 -8.13
N LEU A 15 -12.11 -11.55 -7.72
CA LEU A 15 -10.69 -11.54 -8.07
C LEU A 15 -9.95 -12.76 -7.48
N VAL A 16 -10.22 -13.13 -6.23
CA VAL A 16 -9.64 -14.35 -5.63
C VAL A 16 -10.11 -15.60 -6.39
N ALA A 17 -11.39 -15.68 -6.76
CA ALA A 17 -11.91 -16.78 -7.57
C ALA A 17 -11.25 -16.82 -8.96
N ALA A 18 -11.09 -15.67 -9.62
CA ALA A 18 -10.39 -15.56 -10.89
C ALA A 18 -8.91 -15.98 -10.78
N GLY A 19 -8.22 -15.63 -9.70
CA GLY A 19 -6.85 -16.08 -9.46
C GLY A 19 -6.72 -17.60 -9.26
N LEU A 20 -7.72 -18.24 -8.64
CA LEU A 20 -7.71 -19.69 -8.38
C LEU A 20 -8.18 -20.53 -9.59
N PHE A 21 -9.18 -20.05 -10.32
CA PHE A 21 -9.89 -20.82 -11.35
C PHE A 21 -9.71 -20.27 -12.78
N GLY A 22 -9.22 -19.04 -12.94
CA GLY A 22 -8.97 -18.42 -14.23
C GLY A 22 -7.57 -18.71 -14.79
N SER A 23 -7.16 -17.92 -15.78
CA SER A 23 -5.86 -18.07 -16.45
C SER A 23 -4.68 -17.97 -15.47
N ARG A 24 -3.61 -18.72 -15.73
CA ARG A 24 -2.33 -18.61 -15.01
C ARG A 24 -1.41 -17.53 -15.56
N ASP A 25 -1.73 -16.97 -16.72
CA ASP A 25 -1.02 -15.84 -17.28
C ASP A 25 -1.35 -14.55 -16.50
N PRO A 26 -0.36 -13.88 -15.87
CA PRO A 26 -0.61 -12.68 -15.08
C PRO A 26 -1.24 -11.52 -15.85
N LEU A 27 -1.00 -11.40 -17.16
CA LEU A 27 -1.54 -10.32 -17.98
C LEU A 27 -2.98 -10.56 -18.44
N SER A 28 -3.40 -11.84 -18.47
CA SER A 28 -4.77 -12.23 -18.78
C SER A 28 -5.64 -12.40 -17.52
N ASN A 29 -5.03 -12.54 -16.34
CA ASN A 29 -5.74 -12.70 -15.08
C ASN A 29 -5.96 -11.35 -14.38
N PRO A 30 -7.18 -11.02 -13.95
CA PRO A 30 -7.46 -9.72 -13.34
C PRO A 30 -6.84 -9.55 -11.95
N LEU A 31 -6.49 -10.63 -11.23
CA LEU A 31 -6.05 -10.53 -9.84
C LEU A 31 -4.66 -9.87 -9.67
N PRO A 32 -3.59 -10.30 -10.37
CA PRO A 32 -2.29 -9.61 -10.31
C PRO A 32 -2.40 -8.14 -10.72
N LEU A 33 -3.09 -7.86 -11.83
CA LEU A 33 -3.30 -6.51 -12.33
C LEU A 33 -4.08 -5.64 -11.34
N ALA A 34 -5.10 -6.19 -10.68
CA ALA A 34 -5.85 -5.46 -9.68
C ALA A 34 -5.03 -5.14 -8.43
N ILE A 35 -4.21 -6.08 -7.94
CA ILE A 35 -3.41 -5.88 -6.72
C ILE A 35 -2.20 -4.99 -6.99
N TRP A 36 -1.40 -5.31 -8.00
CA TRP A 36 -0.14 -4.61 -8.27
C TRP A 36 -0.39 -3.30 -9.02
N THR A 37 -1.20 -3.31 -10.07
CA THR A 37 -1.39 -2.13 -10.91
C THR A 37 -2.47 -1.21 -10.37
N LEU A 38 -3.69 -1.70 -10.15
CA LEU A 38 -4.81 -0.84 -9.78
C LEU A 38 -4.77 -0.41 -8.30
N LEU A 39 -4.48 -1.34 -7.39
CA LEU A 39 -4.47 -1.07 -5.94
C LEU A 39 -3.13 -0.47 -5.49
N TRP A 40 -2.01 -1.13 -5.76
CA TRP A 40 -0.72 -0.71 -5.24
C TRP A 40 -0.15 0.51 -5.95
N VAL A 41 -0.35 0.64 -7.27
CA VAL A 41 0.06 1.85 -8.01
C VAL A 41 -1.10 2.85 -8.07
N GLY A 42 -2.17 2.51 -8.78
CA GLY A 42 -3.28 3.44 -9.08
C GLY A 42 -3.90 4.06 -7.83
N LEU A 43 -4.36 3.26 -6.87
CA LEU A 43 -5.03 3.77 -5.68
C LEU A 43 -4.08 4.56 -4.78
N VAL A 44 -2.78 4.20 -4.69
CA VAL A 44 -1.81 4.98 -3.90
C VAL A 44 -1.64 6.38 -4.49
N LEU A 45 -1.53 6.50 -5.81
CA LEU A 45 -1.47 7.79 -6.50
C LEU A 45 -2.77 8.60 -6.32
N LEU A 46 -3.92 7.95 -6.51
CA LEU A 46 -5.22 8.59 -6.30
C LEU A 46 -5.42 9.04 -4.85
N GLN A 47 -4.98 8.24 -3.88
CA GLN A 47 -5.05 8.59 -2.46
C GLN A 47 -4.12 9.78 -2.15
N GLY A 48 -2.94 9.83 -2.78
CA GLY A 48 -2.00 10.95 -2.69
C GLY A 48 -2.51 12.23 -3.35
N LEU A 49 -3.52 12.16 -4.24
CA LEU A 49 -4.11 13.32 -4.89
C LEU A 49 -5.43 13.76 -4.23
N PHE A 50 -6.35 12.81 -4.03
CA PHE A 50 -7.73 13.02 -3.60
C PHE A 50 -7.97 12.80 -2.10
N GLY A 51 -7.01 12.22 -1.38
CA GLY A 51 -7.13 11.97 0.05
C GLY A 51 -7.77 10.62 0.36
N ASN A 52 -8.66 10.55 1.35
CA ASN A 52 -9.07 9.29 1.99
C ASN A 52 -10.13 8.48 1.21
N LEU A 53 -9.79 8.02 0.01
CA LEU A 53 -10.61 7.13 -0.82
C LEU A 53 -10.78 5.74 -0.18
N TRP A 54 -9.71 5.22 0.42
CA TRP A 54 -9.68 3.90 1.06
C TRP A 54 -10.77 3.68 2.12
N SER A 55 -11.17 4.75 2.81
CA SER A 55 -12.25 4.68 3.80
C SER A 55 -13.57 4.14 3.23
N TRP A 56 -13.80 4.28 1.92
CA TRP A 56 -14.98 3.77 1.20
C TRP A 56 -14.73 2.40 0.58
N LEU A 57 -13.54 2.19 0.01
CA LEU A 57 -13.18 1.01 -0.79
C LEU A 57 -12.70 -0.20 0.01
N ASN A 58 -12.30 -0.02 1.28
CA ASN A 58 -11.76 -1.14 2.06
C ASN A 58 -12.76 -2.34 2.10
N PRO A 59 -12.31 -3.57 1.81
CA PRO A 59 -13.18 -4.74 1.67
C PRO A 59 -13.60 -5.38 3.01
N TRP A 60 -13.31 -4.74 4.16
CA TRP A 60 -13.63 -5.30 5.48
C TRP A 60 -14.81 -4.62 6.17
N TYR A 61 -15.02 -3.31 5.99
CA TYR A 61 -16.03 -2.57 6.75
C TYR A 61 -17.46 -3.08 6.52
N GLY A 62 -17.81 -3.38 5.28
CA GLY A 62 -19.09 -3.93 4.87
C GLY A 62 -19.37 -5.26 5.55
N PRO A 63 -18.54 -6.29 5.32
CA PRO A 63 -18.67 -7.59 5.99
C PRO A 63 -18.68 -7.48 7.51
N TRP A 64 -17.79 -6.68 8.11
CA TRP A 64 -17.72 -6.47 9.55
C TRP A 64 -19.05 -5.92 10.09
N ARG A 65 -19.65 -4.96 9.39
CA ARG A 65 -20.91 -4.34 9.79
C ARG A 65 -22.10 -5.29 9.67
N VAL A 66 -22.11 -6.18 8.67
CA VAL A 66 -23.13 -7.23 8.53
C VAL A 66 -23.03 -8.22 9.69
N ILE A 67 -21.84 -8.76 9.95
CA ILE A 67 -21.61 -9.71 11.05
C ILE A 67 -21.94 -9.10 12.40
N SER A 68 -21.50 -7.86 12.65
CA SER A 68 -21.76 -7.17 13.93
C SER A 68 -23.25 -6.90 14.17
N ARG A 69 -24.06 -6.79 13.11
CA ARG A 69 -25.53 -6.66 13.21
C ARG A 69 -26.20 -8.01 13.46
N LEU A 70 -25.73 -9.07 12.81
CA LEU A 70 -26.31 -10.41 12.94
C LEU A 70 -26.01 -11.05 14.29
N PHE A 71 -24.79 -10.91 14.79
CA PHE A 71 -24.34 -11.57 16.02
C PHE A 71 -24.29 -10.66 17.25
N GLY A 72 -24.78 -9.42 17.12
CA GLY A 72 -24.71 -8.39 18.15
C GLY A 72 -23.28 -7.86 18.38
N ASN A 73 -23.19 -6.77 19.15
CA ASN A 73 -21.93 -6.11 19.43
C ASN A 73 -21.14 -6.93 20.47
N ARG A 74 -20.26 -7.83 20.00
CA ARG A 74 -19.39 -8.62 20.88
C ARG A 74 -18.40 -7.70 21.61
N LYS A 75 -18.03 -8.08 22.83
CA LYS A 75 -17.01 -7.37 23.61
C LYS A 75 -15.66 -7.48 22.89
N THR A 76 -15.22 -6.41 22.25
CA THR A 76 -13.94 -6.36 21.55
C THR A 76 -12.80 -6.21 22.55
N TRP A 77 -11.67 -6.84 22.25
CA TRP A 77 -10.47 -6.75 23.08
C TRP A 77 -9.68 -5.53 22.63
N ARG A 78 -9.23 -4.69 23.57
CA ARG A 78 -8.35 -3.59 23.20
C ARG A 78 -6.93 -4.12 23.06
N PRO A 79 -6.27 -3.97 21.90
CA PRO A 79 -4.88 -4.39 21.76
C PRO A 79 -4.02 -3.59 22.76
N PRO A 80 -2.95 -4.19 23.31
CA PRO A 80 -2.05 -3.48 24.20
C PRO A 80 -1.48 -2.21 23.55
N SER A 81 -1.28 -1.15 24.35
CA SER A 81 -0.77 0.13 23.85
C SER A 81 0.63 0.04 23.21
N TRP A 82 1.47 -0.88 23.70
CA TRP A 82 2.81 -1.14 23.17
C TRP A 82 2.81 -1.72 21.75
N LEU A 83 1.70 -2.36 21.35
CA LEU A 83 1.58 -2.99 20.03
C LEU A 83 1.64 -1.94 18.91
N GLY A 84 1.24 -0.69 19.20
CA GLY A 84 1.44 0.45 18.31
C GLY A 84 1.01 0.15 16.87
N CYS A 85 1.91 0.36 15.92
CA CYS A 85 1.78 -0.03 14.51
C CYS A 85 2.65 -1.24 14.13
N TRP A 86 3.16 -2.01 15.10
CA TRP A 86 4.01 -3.18 14.83
C TRP A 86 3.34 -4.28 13.99
N PRO A 87 2.04 -4.60 14.17
CA PRO A 87 1.40 -5.58 13.30
C PRO A 87 1.30 -5.08 11.85
N ALA A 88 1.02 -3.79 11.65
CA ALA A 88 1.08 -3.18 10.32
C ALA A 88 2.50 -3.23 9.73
N PHE A 89 3.54 -2.99 10.53
CA PHE A 89 4.94 -3.14 10.11
C PHE A 89 5.25 -4.57 9.66
N ALA A 90 4.86 -5.58 10.45
CA ALA A 90 5.10 -6.99 10.11
C ALA A 90 4.35 -7.41 8.85
N LEU A 91 3.08 -7.00 8.70
CA LEU A 91 2.30 -7.27 7.49
C LEU A 91 2.87 -6.54 6.26
N PHE A 92 3.33 -5.30 6.41
CA PHE A 92 3.99 -4.57 5.33
C PHE A 92 5.31 -5.22 4.94
N PHE A 93 6.12 -5.67 5.90
CA PHE A 93 7.34 -6.42 5.62
C PHE A 93 7.04 -7.70 4.83
N ALA A 94 6.01 -8.46 5.24
CA ALA A 94 5.58 -9.65 4.52
C ALA A 94 5.08 -9.32 3.11
N PHE A 95 4.35 -8.23 2.94
CA PHE A 95 3.90 -7.73 1.63
C PHE A 95 5.09 -7.35 0.74
N ALA A 96 6.04 -6.56 1.24
CA ALA A 96 7.24 -6.16 0.49
C ALA A 96 8.14 -7.36 0.18
N TRP A 97 8.24 -8.34 1.08
CA TRP A 97 8.97 -9.57 0.83
C TRP A 97 8.28 -10.39 -0.27
N PHE A 98 6.95 -10.52 -0.23
CA PHE A 98 6.20 -11.21 -1.26
C PHE A 98 6.39 -10.54 -2.62
N GLU A 99 6.20 -9.22 -2.71
CA GLU A 99 6.37 -8.45 -3.96
C GLU A 99 7.81 -8.58 -4.52
N LEU A 100 8.83 -8.37 -3.69
CA LEU A 100 10.20 -8.18 -4.17
C LEU A 100 11.02 -9.47 -4.25
N ILE A 101 10.72 -10.47 -3.41
CA ILE A 101 11.62 -11.60 -3.16
C ILE A 101 10.98 -12.94 -3.55
N ASP A 102 9.66 -13.08 -3.42
CA ASP A 102 8.97 -14.32 -3.77
C ASP A 102 9.30 -14.74 -5.23
N PRO A 103 9.42 -16.06 -5.53
CA PRO A 103 9.83 -16.51 -6.87
C PRO A 103 8.96 -16.09 -8.05
N ALA A 104 7.70 -15.76 -7.83
CA ALA A 104 6.69 -15.44 -8.86
C ALA A 104 5.48 -14.75 -8.19
N PRO A 105 5.65 -13.51 -7.70
CA PRO A 105 4.60 -12.73 -7.04
C PRO A 105 3.37 -12.50 -7.93
N ASP A 106 3.55 -12.60 -9.24
CA ASP A 106 2.51 -12.39 -10.24
C ASP A 106 1.72 -13.66 -10.59
N ASP A 107 2.12 -14.85 -10.09
CA ASP A 107 1.34 -16.08 -10.29
C ASP A 107 -0.06 -15.92 -9.66
N PRO A 108 -1.15 -15.98 -10.46
CA PRO A 108 -2.48 -15.64 -9.96
C PRO A 108 -2.95 -16.50 -8.79
N ALA A 109 -2.68 -17.82 -8.81
CA ALA A 109 -3.18 -18.68 -7.74
C ALA A 109 -2.41 -18.50 -6.44
N ARG A 110 -1.08 -18.33 -6.51
CA ARG A 110 -0.29 -18.02 -5.31
C ARG A 110 -0.70 -16.68 -4.72
N LEU A 111 -0.89 -15.67 -5.56
CA LEU A 111 -1.37 -14.37 -5.13
C LEU A 111 -2.79 -14.44 -4.54
N ALA A 112 -3.68 -15.28 -5.08
CA ALA A 112 -5.02 -15.48 -4.56
C ALA A 112 -5.00 -16.05 -3.13
N TRP A 113 -4.13 -17.04 -2.88
CA TRP A 113 -3.93 -17.58 -1.54
C TRP A 113 -3.35 -16.54 -0.59
N ALA A 114 -2.32 -15.81 -1.01
CA ALA A 114 -1.69 -14.76 -0.19
C ALA A 114 -2.70 -13.65 0.17
N ALA A 115 -3.42 -13.12 -0.82
CA ALA A 115 -4.41 -12.08 -0.65
C ALA A 115 -5.61 -12.55 0.18
N GLY A 116 -6.12 -13.76 -0.07
CA GLY A 116 -7.21 -14.37 0.69
C GLY A 116 -6.86 -14.61 2.15
N LEU A 117 -5.67 -15.18 2.42
CA LEU A 117 -5.16 -15.37 3.78
C LEU A 117 -4.97 -14.04 4.49
N TYR A 118 -4.35 -13.07 3.82
CA TYR A 118 -4.19 -11.71 4.34
C TYR A 118 -5.53 -11.06 4.71
N TRP A 119 -6.53 -11.15 3.82
CA TRP A 119 -7.86 -10.63 4.07
C TRP A 119 -8.51 -11.32 5.27
N LEU A 120 -8.44 -12.65 5.34
CA LEU A 120 -9.03 -13.46 6.39
C LEU A 120 -8.41 -13.18 7.76
N LEU A 121 -7.08 -13.16 7.86
CA LEU A 121 -6.36 -12.86 9.11
C LEU A 121 -6.66 -11.45 9.59
N SER A 122 -6.64 -10.47 8.68
CA SER A 122 -6.98 -9.08 9.00
C SER A 122 -8.44 -8.95 9.45
N PHE A 123 -9.36 -9.65 8.80
CA PHE A 123 -10.78 -9.65 9.16
C PHE A 123 -11.03 -10.29 10.52
N ALA A 124 -10.41 -11.45 10.79
CA ALA A 124 -10.47 -12.11 12.08
C ALA A 124 -9.96 -11.19 13.21
N ALA A 125 -8.84 -10.51 12.98
CA ALA A 125 -8.32 -9.52 13.93
C ALA A 125 -9.27 -8.33 14.13
N MET A 126 -9.96 -7.86 13.08
CA MET A 126 -11.01 -6.82 13.21
C MET A 126 -12.24 -7.30 13.99
N LEU A 127 -12.58 -8.58 13.94
CA LEU A 127 -13.66 -9.16 14.75
C LEU A 127 -13.27 -9.27 16.23
N VAL A 128 -12.01 -9.62 16.52
CA VAL A 128 -11.51 -9.80 17.89
C VAL A 128 -11.20 -8.44 18.56
N PHE A 129 -10.41 -7.61 17.90
CA PHE A 129 -9.91 -6.34 18.45
C PHE A 129 -10.81 -5.13 18.14
N GLY A 130 -11.81 -5.33 17.30
CA GLY A 130 -12.69 -4.27 16.80
C GLY A 130 -12.13 -3.59 15.55
N TYR A 131 -13.02 -3.32 14.59
CA TYR A 131 -12.66 -2.76 13.29
C TYR A 131 -11.84 -1.48 13.39
N ARG A 132 -12.26 -0.50 14.22
CA ARG A 132 -11.62 0.82 14.26
C ARG A 132 -10.22 0.76 14.85
N ASP A 133 -10.01 -0.06 15.87
CA ASP A 133 -8.74 -0.15 16.57
C ASP A 133 -7.73 -0.95 15.76
N TRP A 134 -8.14 -2.08 15.17
CA TRP A 134 -7.28 -2.87 14.29
C TRP A 134 -6.96 -2.12 12.99
N ALA A 135 -7.95 -1.57 12.29
CA ALA A 135 -7.71 -0.92 10.99
C ALA A 135 -6.75 0.27 11.10
N ARG A 136 -6.72 1.00 12.21
CA ARG A 136 -5.85 2.17 12.40
C ARG A 136 -4.41 1.84 12.77
N ARG A 137 -4.12 0.60 13.16
CA ARG A 137 -2.87 0.22 13.84
C ARG A 137 -2.26 -1.07 13.32
N GLY A 138 -3.10 -2.08 13.11
CA GLY A 138 -2.67 -3.41 12.71
C GLY A 138 -2.78 -3.68 11.21
N GLU A 139 -3.69 -3.02 10.50
CA GLU A 139 -3.90 -3.25 9.06
C GLU A 139 -2.97 -2.31 8.25
N PHE A 140 -1.98 -2.88 7.56
CA PHE A 140 -0.91 -2.12 6.93
C PHE A 140 -1.38 -1.19 5.82
N LEU A 141 -2.32 -1.61 4.98
CA LEU A 141 -2.80 -0.86 3.82
C LEU A 141 -3.60 0.36 4.27
N THR A 142 -4.45 0.21 5.30
CA THR A 142 -5.13 1.34 5.94
C THR A 142 -4.12 2.31 6.58
N VAL A 143 -3.09 1.81 7.27
CA VAL A 143 -2.06 2.67 7.88
C VAL A 143 -1.27 3.42 6.80
N PHE A 144 -0.82 2.72 5.77
CA PHE A 144 -0.06 3.27 4.64
C PHE A 144 -0.87 4.34 3.89
N LEU A 145 -2.08 4.00 3.44
CA LEU A 145 -2.95 4.92 2.69
C LEU A 145 -3.40 6.11 3.55
N ALA A 146 -3.52 5.94 4.87
CA ALA A 146 -3.80 7.05 5.78
C ALA A 146 -2.59 8.01 5.92
N MET A 147 -1.36 7.49 5.90
CA MET A 147 -0.15 8.32 5.89
C MET A 147 -0.01 9.08 4.57
N VAL A 148 -0.23 8.41 3.44
CA VAL A 148 -0.23 9.03 2.10
C VAL A 148 -1.29 10.11 1.96
N ALA A 149 -2.52 9.87 2.45
CA ALA A 149 -3.63 10.82 2.36
C ALA A 149 -3.37 12.17 3.06
N ARG A 150 -2.38 12.25 3.96
CA ARG A 150 -1.98 13.52 4.60
C ARG A 150 -1.29 14.48 3.63
N PHE A 151 -0.79 13.99 2.51
CA PHE A 151 -0.18 14.79 1.46
C PHE A 151 -1.14 15.16 0.33
N ALA A 152 -2.40 14.69 0.41
CA ALA A 152 -3.40 14.97 -0.62
C ALA A 152 -3.73 16.45 -0.76
N LEU A 153 -3.86 16.88 -2.01
CA LEU A 153 -4.23 18.24 -2.41
C LEU A 153 -5.66 18.59 -2.01
N LEU A 154 -6.54 17.60 -1.92
CA LEU A 154 -7.93 17.79 -1.54
C LEU A 154 -8.11 17.52 -0.05
N GLU A 155 -8.66 18.50 0.65
CA GLU A 155 -9.15 18.36 2.00
C GLU A 155 -10.68 18.37 1.97
N ARG A 156 -11.28 17.33 2.54
CA ARG A 156 -12.70 17.37 2.86
C ARG A 156 -12.82 17.95 4.25
N ASP A 157 -13.44 19.12 4.35
CA ASP A 157 -13.78 19.73 5.62
C ASP A 157 -14.90 18.89 6.26
N GLU A 158 -14.50 17.80 6.92
CA GLU A 158 -15.32 17.16 7.93
C GLU A 158 -15.25 18.08 9.14
N GLY A 159 -16.04 19.17 9.09
CA GLY A 159 -16.01 20.29 10.01
C GLY A 159 -15.62 19.84 11.41
N LYS A 160 -14.58 20.50 11.97
CA LYS A 160 -14.11 20.29 13.34
C LYS A 160 -15.33 20.03 14.21
N ARG A 161 -15.34 18.89 14.91
CA ARG A 161 -16.46 18.36 15.71
C ARG A 161 -16.90 19.27 16.87
N ASN A 162 -16.40 20.50 16.91
CA ASN A 162 -16.74 21.58 17.80
C ASN A 162 -17.24 22.77 16.96
N GLU A 163 -18.51 22.73 16.56
CA GLU A 163 -19.41 23.88 16.53
C GLU A 163 -20.76 23.43 15.98
N VAL A 164 -21.82 24.10 16.43
CA VAL A 164 -23.20 23.62 16.56
C VAL A 164 -23.96 23.52 15.22
N GLU A 165 -23.29 23.69 14.08
CA GLU A 165 -23.94 23.70 12.77
C GLU A 165 -23.49 22.52 11.90
N ARG A 166 -24.30 21.47 11.91
CA ARG A 166 -24.25 20.37 10.95
C ARG A 166 -24.65 20.89 9.57
N LYS A 167 -23.76 21.60 8.87
CA LYS A 167 -23.94 21.93 7.45
C LYS A 167 -23.84 20.65 6.63
N GLU A 168 -24.98 20.23 6.09
CA GLU A 168 -25.11 19.15 5.12
C GLU A 168 -24.41 19.54 3.81
N GLY A 169 -23.10 19.27 3.74
CA GLY A 169 -22.30 19.55 2.55
C GLY A 169 -20.86 19.83 2.94
N GLY A 170 -20.09 18.78 3.21
CA GLY A 170 -18.64 18.92 3.46
C GLY A 170 -17.98 19.59 2.27
N ARG A 171 -17.44 20.79 2.47
CA ARG A 171 -16.74 21.55 1.43
C ARG A 171 -15.43 20.82 1.09
N LEU A 172 -15.16 20.68 -0.20
CA LEU A 172 -13.87 20.23 -0.71
C LEU A 172 -13.01 21.48 -0.87
N ASN A 173 -11.96 21.58 -0.06
CA ASN A 173 -10.98 22.66 -0.12
C ASN A 173 -9.70 22.14 -0.77
N LEU A 174 -9.07 22.99 -1.58
CA LEU A 174 -7.74 22.72 -2.10
C LEU A 174 -6.71 23.18 -1.07
N CYS A 175 -5.83 22.27 -0.64
CA CYS A 175 -4.73 22.53 0.28
C CYS A 175 -3.39 22.19 -0.38
N TRP A 176 -2.33 22.89 0.01
CA TRP A 176 -0.98 22.55 -0.42
C TRP A 176 -0.58 21.15 0.09
N PRO A 177 0.22 20.38 -0.67
CA PRO A 177 0.70 19.07 -0.21
C PRO A 177 1.37 19.19 1.16
N GLY A 178 0.92 18.36 2.11
CA GLY A 178 1.49 18.34 3.47
C GLY A 178 0.98 19.45 4.39
N ALA A 179 0.09 20.34 3.95
CA ALA A 179 -0.53 21.35 4.83
C ALA A 179 -1.22 20.72 6.06
N LYS A 180 -1.78 19.52 5.90
CA LYS A 180 -2.41 18.72 6.97
C LYS A 180 -1.44 18.25 8.06
N LEU A 181 -0.14 18.44 7.87
CA LEU A 181 0.90 18.05 8.82
C LEU A 181 1.35 19.19 9.73
N SER A 182 0.86 20.42 9.54
CA SER A 182 1.24 21.58 10.37
C SER A 182 1.01 21.33 11.86
N ASP A 183 -0.09 20.67 12.22
CA ASP A 183 -0.46 20.33 13.59
C ASP A 183 -0.26 18.84 13.92
N ALA A 184 0.58 18.13 13.16
CA ALA A 184 0.77 16.70 13.35
C ALA A 184 1.49 16.40 14.67
N ALA A 185 0.88 15.53 15.48
CA ALA A 185 1.55 14.96 16.63
C ALA A 185 2.76 14.10 16.18
N PRO A 186 3.85 14.06 16.98
CA PRO A 186 4.98 13.18 16.73
C PRO A 186 4.54 11.72 16.59
N LEU A 187 5.02 11.06 15.56
CA LEU A 187 4.70 9.66 15.30
C LEU A 187 5.36 8.73 16.34
N SER A 188 4.68 7.65 16.69
CA SER A 188 5.22 6.60 17.59
C SER A 188 6.40 5.87 16.94
N LEU A 189 7.26 5.23 17.74
CA LEU A 189 8.42 4.46 17.25
C LEU A 189 8.02 3.43 16.16
N SER A 190 6.93 2.71 16.38
CA SER A 190 6.41 1.74 15.40
C SER A 190 5.95 2.41 14.09
N GLY A 191 5.41 3.63 14.16
CA GLY A 191 5.03 4.37 12.96
C GLY A 191 6.24 4.94 12.21
N ILE A 192 7.29 5.35 12.94
CA ILE A 192 8.57 5.75 12.34
C ILE A 192 9.18 4.55 11.59
N ALA A 193 9.27 3.39 12.25
CA ALA A 193 9.77 2.16 11.65
C ALA A 193 8.95 1.76 10.41
N PHE A 194 7.62 1.90 10.45
CA PHE A 194 6.75 1.63 9.30
C PHE A 194 7.09 2.50 8.08
N LEU A 195 7.23 3.81 8.26
CA LEU A 195 7.56 4.73 7.17
C LEU A 195 8.97 4.50 6.63
N LEU A 196 9.94 4.24 7.52
CA LEU A 196 11.29 3.89 7.10
C LEU A 196 11.29 2.59 6.30
N LEU A 197 10.54 1.57 6.74
CA LEU A 197 10.42 0.32 6.00
C LEU A 197 9.78 0.52 4.62
N ALA A 198 8.75 1.37 4.51
CA ALA A 198 8.14 1.69 3.23
C ALA A 198 9.11 2.38 2.26
N LEU A 199 9.93 3.31 2.74
CA LEU A 199 10.97 3.91 1.89
C LEU A 199 12.09 2.90 1.57
N SER A 200 12.47 2.06 2.52
CA SER A 200 13.51 1.05 2.35
C SER A 200 13.11 -0.04 1.35
N SER A 201 11.86 -0.50 1.34
CA SER A 201 11.41 -1.50 0.36
C SER A 201 11.52 -0.98 -1.06
N VAL A 202 11.09 0.25 -1.29
CA VAL A 202 11.15 0.93 -2.59
C VAL A 202 12.60 1.23 -3.00
N SER A 203 13.43 1.66 -2.05
CA SER A 203 14.86 1.87 -2.30
C SER A 203 15.58 0.57 -2.63
N PHE A 204 15.21 -0.52 -1.95
CA PHE A 204 15.75 -1.85 -2.22
C PHE A 204 15.28 -2.40 -3.57
N ASP A 205 14.02 -2.20 -3.95
CA ASP A 205 13.50 -2.58 -5.26
C ASP A 205 14.38 -2.01 -6.39
N GLY A 206 14.63 -0.69 -6.36
CA GLY A 206 15.52 -0.04 -7.31
C GLY A 206 16.95 -0.57 -7.28
N LEU A 207 17.53 -0.71 -6.08
CA LEU A 207 18.91 -1.20 -5.92
C LEU A 207 19.09 -2.63 -6.43
N SER A 208 18.13 -3.52 -6.12
CA SER A 208 18.19 -4.95 -6.40
C SER A 208 18.29 -5.28 -7.89
N LYS A 209 17.78 -4.38 -8.74
CA LYS A 209 17.79 -4.48 -10.20
C LYS A 209 19.08 -3.94 -10.83
N THR A 210 20.02 -3.40 -10.05
CA THR A 210 21.26 -2.82 -10.58
C THR A 210 22.37 -3.85 -10.77
N PHE A 211 23.23 -3.62 -11.77
CA PHE A 211 24.47 -4.38 -11.98
C PHE A 211 25.39 -4.34 -10.74
N PHE A 212 25.41 -3.21 -10.03
CA PHE A 212 26.19 -3.06 -8.80
C PHE A 212 25.76 -4.06 -7.74
N TRP A 213 24.47 -4.12 -7.41
CA TRP A 213 23.95 -5.04 -6.39
C TRP A 213 24.21 -6.50 -6.75
N LEU A 214 23.88 -6.90 -7.99
CA LEU A 214 24.08 -8.27 -8.46
C LEU A 214 25.57 -8.64 -8.50
N GLY A 215 26.43 -7.70 -8.89
CA GLY A 215 27.88 -7.86 -8.92
C GLY A 215 28.51 -8.10 -7.54
N LEU A 216 27.96 -7.52 -6.46
CA LEU A 216 28.43 -7.79 -5.09
C LEU A 216 28.32 -9.26 -4.69
N PHE A 217 27.39 -10.00 -5.30
CA PHE A 217 27.16 -11.43 -5.05
C PHE A 217 27.68 -12.32 -6.20
N GLY A 218 28.47 -11.75 -7.12
CA GLY A 218 29.02 -12.49 -8.27
C GLY A 218 27.95 -12.93 -9.29
N ILE A 219 26.78 -12.29 -9.29
CA ILE A 219 25.68 -12.63 -10.19
C ILE A 219 25.79 -11.81 -11.46
N ASN A 220 25.95 -12.49 -12.59
CA ASN A 220 25.89 -11.88 -13.91
C ASN A 220 24.42 -11.57 -14.26
N PRO A 221 24.03 -10.29 -14.45
CA PRO A 221 22.64 -9.96 -14.78
C PRO A 221 22.17 -10.54 -16.12
N LEU A 222 23.10 -10.82 -17.05
CA LEU A 222 22.81 -11.46 -18.34
C LEU A 222 22.53 -12.97 -18.22
N GLU A 223 22.97 -13.58 -17.11
CA GLU A 223 22.79 -15.00 -16.78
C GLU A 223 22.08 -15.12 -15.43
N PHE A 224 20.95 -14.41 -15.30
CA PHE A 224 20.23 -14.34 -14.04
C PHE A 224 19.75 -15.74 -13.60
N PRO A 225 20.17 -16.27 -12.44
CA PRO A 225 19.93 -17.66 -12.03
C PRO A 225 18.49 -17.91 -11.54
N GLY A 226 17.59 -16.94 -11.72
CA GLY A 226 16.20 -17.00 -11.30
C GLY A 226 15.95 -16.46 -9.88
N ARG A 227 14.70 -16.09 -9.61
CA ARG A 227 14.29 -15.47 -8.34
C ARG A 227 14.46 -16.39 -7.14
N THR A 228 14.31 -17.71 -7.31
CA THR A 228 14.51 -18.69 -6.23
C THR A 228 15.93 -18.67 -5.67
N ALA A 229 16.95 -18.56 -6.53
CA ALA A 229 18.34 -18.44 -6.10
C ALA A 229 18.62 -17.10 -5.40
N MET A 230 17.83 -16.07 -5.73
CA MET A 230 17.95 -14.73 -5.16
C MET A 230 17.24 -14.56 -3.81
N ILE A 231 16.47 -15.54 -3.31
CA ILE A 231 15.68 -15.35 -2.08
C ILE A 231 16.53 -14.90 -0.89
N GLY A 232 17.67 -15.55 -0.67
CA GLY A 232 18.57 -15.24 0.44
C GLY A 232 19.19 -13.85 0.31
N ILE A 233 19.72 -13.54 -0.88
CA ILE A 233 20.30 -12.22 -1.21
C ILE A 233 19.25 -11.12 -1.09
N GLY A 234 18.06 -11.36 -1.62
CA GLY A 234 16.93 -10.44 -1.60
C GLY A 234 16.45 -10.14 -0.19
N THR A 235 16.27 -11.17 0.63
CA THR A 235 15.87 -11.02 2.04
C THR A 235 16.92 -10.27 2.84
N PHE A 236 18.19 -10.61 2.66
CA PHE A 236 19.29 -9.88 3.29
C PHE A 236 19.30 -8.42 2.86
N GLY A 237 19.17 -8.15 1.56
CA GLY A 237 19.16 -6.79 1.01
C GLY A 237 18.01 -5.94 1.52
N LEU A 238 16.79 -6.48 1.60
CA LEU A 238 15.63 -5.77 2.14
C LEU A 238 15.82 -5.38 3.61
N VAL A 239 16.31 -6.31 4.44
CA VAL A 239 16.59 -6.04 5.87
C VAL A 239 17.76 -5.06 6.02
N LEU A 240 18.84 -5.25 5.25
CA LEU A 240 20.00 -4.38 5.25
C LEU A 240 19.61 -2.94 4.88
N MET A 241 18.80 -2.77 3.83
CA MET A 241 18.31 -1.46 3.40
C MET A 241 17.48 -0.78 4.50
N PHE A 242 16.64 -1.53 5.21
CA PHE A 242 15.91 -1.01 6.37
C PHE A 242 16.85 -0.51 7.47
N VAL A 243 17.84 -1.32 7.86
CA VAL A 243 18.80 -0.96 8.92
C VAL A 243 19.65 0.25 8.52
N LEU A 244 20.18 0.27 7.29
CA LEU A 244 21.02 1.36 6.79
C LEU A 244 20.24 2.67 6.70
N LEU A 245 19.02 2.64 6.17
CA LEU A 245 18.19 3.84 6.03
C LEU A 245 17.72 4.36 7.39
N ALA A 246 17.35 3.47 8.33
CA ALA A 246 17.03 3.84 9.69
C ALA A 246 18.24 4.46 10.42
N ALA A 247 19.43 3.88 10.26
CA ALA A 247 20.66 4.42 10.82
C ALA A 247 20.99 5.79 10.24
N ALA A 248 20.95 5.95 8.91
CA ALA A 248 21.19 7.21 8.23
C ALA A 248 20.19 8.30 8.68
N PHE A 249 18.91 7.95 8.81
CA PHE A 249 17.88 8.85 9.30
C PHE A 249 18.16 9.33 10.73
N ILE A 250 18.49 8.41 11.65
CA ILE A 250 18.82 8.77 13.03
C ILE A 250 20.11 9.60 13.11
N VAL A 251 21.14 9.25 12.37
CA VAL A 251 22.40 10.02 12.31
C VAL A 251 22.13 11.43 11.80
N ALA A 252 21.33 11.60 10.74
CA ALA A 252 20.96 12.91 10.22
C ALA A 252 20.24 13.76 11.28
N ILE A 253 19.32 13.17 12.04
CA ILE A 253 18.63 13.88 13.13
C ILE A 253 19.61 14.27 14.24
N VAL A 254 20.46 13.36 14.69
CA VAL A 254 21.43 13.64 15.77
C VAL A 254 22.41 14.74 15.36
N LEU A 255 22.92 14.70 14.13
CA LEU A 255 23.80 15.75 13.60
C LEU A 255 23.05 17.08 13.48
N GLY A 256 21.82 17.07 12.96
CA GLY A 256 20.98 18.27 12.86
C GLY A 256 20.68 18.90 14.22
N GLN A 257 20.36 18.08 15.24
CA GLN A 257 20.14 18.56 16.61
C GLN A 257 21.39 19.16 17.22
N ARG A 258 22.56 18.54 17.00
CA ARG A 258 23.85 19.06 17.48
C ARG A 258 24.20 20.39 16.82
N LEU A 259 24.01 20.51 15.50
CA LEU A 259 24.27 21.75 14.76
C LEU A 259 23.31 22.88 15.15
N ALA A 260 22.04 22.56 15.41
CA ALA A 260 21.03 23.53 15.80
C ALA A 260 21.04 23.88 17.31
N GLY A 261 21.86 23.20 18.13
CA GLY A 261 21.84 23.35 19.59
C GLY A 261 20.50 22.97 20.22
N SER A 262 19.73 22.09 19.59
CA SER A 262 18.38 21.72 20.04
C SER A 262 18.42 20.74 21.21
N SER A 263 17.57 20.97 22.22
CA SER A 263 17.39 20.08 23.39
C SER A 263 16.18 19.14 23.28
N HIS A 264 15.54 19.05 22.11
CA HIS A 264 14.38 18.16 21.93
C HIS A 264 14.77 16.69 22.03
N SER A 265 13.90 15.86 22.60
CA SER A 265 14.12 14.41 22.63
C SER A 265 14.20 13.81 21.23
N LEU A 266 15.13 12.89 21.02
CA LEU A 266 15.36 12.22 19.73
C LEU A 266 14.07 11.58 19.18
N SER A 267 13.28 10.95 20.04
CA SER A 267 12.01 10.32 19.65
C SER A 267 10.98 11.33 19.14
N ARG A 268 10.91 12.52 19.74
CA ARG A 268 10.02 13.60 19.30
C ARG A 268 10.48 14.17 17.97
N ALA A 269 11.78 14.44 17.82
CA ALA A 269 12.34 14.94 16.58
C ALA A 269 12.15 13.93 15.44
N ALA A 270 12.49 12.66 15.66
CA ALA A 270 12.29 11.58 14.69
C ALA A 270 10.82 11.41 14.32
N GLY A 271 9.90 11.45 15.29
CA GLY A 271 8.47 11.31 15.04
C GLY A 271 7.86 12.46 14.23
N LEU A 272 8.46 13.64 14.24
CA LEU A 272 8.05 14.77 13.40
C LEU A 272 8.74 14.73 12.03
N LEU A 273 10.05 14.50 12.03
CA LEU A 273 10.87 14.56 10.81
C LEU A 273 10.63 13.38 9.87
N VAL A 274 10.17 12.22 10.37
CA VAL A 274 9.89 11.06 9.50
C VAL A 274 8.82 11.37 8.43
N TRP A 275 7.97 12.36 8.65
CA TRP A 275 6.98 12.77 7.65
C TRP A 275 7.62 13.33 6.37
N SER A 276 8.87 13.82 6.40
CA SER A 276 9.57 14.27 5.19
C SER A 276 9.91 13.15 4.22
N ILE A 277 9.90 11.88 4.67
CA ILE A 277 10.15 10.70 3.84
C ILE A 277 8.99 10.40 2.89
N VAL A 278 7.75 10.64 3.33
CA VAL A 278 6.55 10.29 2.55
C VAL A 278 6.51 10.97 1.17
N PRO A 279 6.75 12.28 1.01
CA PRO A 279 6.75 12.91 -0.32
C PRO A 279 7.89 12.40 -1.20
N ILE A 280 9.06 12.06 -0.62
CA ILE A 280 10.18 11.45 -1.36
C ILE A 280 9.75 10.08 -1.91
N ALA A 281 9.14 9.25 -1.07
CA ALA A 281 8.63 7.94 -1.47
C ALA A 281 7.52 8.06 -2.53
N LEU A 282 6.59 9.02 -2.39
CA LEU A 282 5.54 9.26 -3.38
C LEU A 282 6.09 9.68 -4.74
N ALA A 283 7.06 10.60 -4.77
CA ALA A 283 7.68 11.04 -6.02
C ALA A 283 8.41 9.88 -6.73
N TYR A 284 9.13 9.05 -5.98
CA TYR A 284 9.70 7.82 -6.52
C TYR A 284 8.60 6.89 -7.05
N HIS A 285 7.54 6.65 -6.27
CA HIS A 285 6.45 5.74 -6.64
C HIS A 285 5.80 6.15 -7.98
N VAL A 286 5.56 7.45 -8.16
CA VAL A 286 5.10 8.01 -9.44
C VAL A 286 6.11 7.71 -10.54
N ALA A 287 7.36 8.12 -10.37
CA ALA A 287 8.37 8.01 -11.43
C ALA A 287 8.65 6.56 -11.82
N HIS A 288 8.59 5.63 -10.86
CA HIS A 288 8.91 4.23 -11.07
C HIS A 288 7.74 3.44 -11.69
N TYR A 289 6.51 3.70 -11.26
CA TYR A 289 5.36 2.88 -11.61
C TYR A 289 4.38 3.52 -12.62
N LEU A 290 4.59 4.77 -13.05
CA LEU A 290 3.69 5.42 -14.00
C LEU A 290 3.58 4.64 -15.32
N THR A 291 4.70 4.16 -15.87
CA THR A 291 4.71 3.35 -17.09
C THR A 291 3.95 2.04 -16.92
N VAL A 292 4.15 1.36 -15.78
CA VAL A 292 3.41 0.14 -15.43
C VAL A 292 1.91 0.43 -15.38
N LEU A 293 1.50 1.53 -14.75
CA LEU A 293 0.09 1.91 -14.68
C LEU A 293 -0.52 2.19 -16.06
N LEU A 294 0.23 2.84 -16.96
CA LEU A 294 -0.26 3.19 -18.30
C LEU A 294 -0.42 1.95 -19.20
N VAL A 295 0.49 0.98 -19.11
CA VAL A 295 0.45 -0.23 -19.94
C VAL A 295 -0.42 -1.30 -19.28
N ASP A 296 -0.10 -1.70 -18.05
CA ASP A 296 -0.81 -2.77 -17.34
C ASP A 296 -2.21 -2.33 -16.91
N GLY A 297 -2.48 -1.03 -16.84
CA GLY A 297 -3.84 -0.51 -16.67
C GLY A 297 -4.75 -0.87 -17.83
N GLN A 298 -4.23 -0.96 -19.06
CA GLN A 298 -4.99 -1.39 -20.24
C GLN A 298 -5.28 -2.90 -20.15
N PHE A 299 -4.27 -3.70 -19.80
CA PHE A 299 -4.47 -5.13 -19.52
C PHE A 299 -5.48 -5.35 -18.40
N ALA A 300 -5.46 -4.53 -17.35
CA ALA A 300 -6.41 -4.62 -16.25
C ALA A 300 -7.86 -4.44 -16.72
N LEU A 301 -8.11 -3.48 -17.64
CA LEU A 301 -9.45 -3.25 -18.20
C LEU A 301 -9.92 -4.43 -19.07
N ALA A 302 -9.03 -4.99 -19.88
CA ALA A 302 -9.32 -6.17 -20.69
C ALA A 302 -9.60 -7.41 -19.81
N ALA A 303 -8.72 -7.69 -18.85
CA ALA A 303 -8.84 -8.82 -17.93
C ALA A 303 -10.07 -8.71 -17.01
N LEU A 304 -10.48 -7.51 -16.62
CA LEU A 304 -11.73 -7.30 -15.87
C LEU A 304 -12.99 -7.56 -16.72
N SER A 305 -12.90 -7.44 -18.05
CA SER A 305 -14.00 -7.71 -18.98
C SER A 305 -14.21 -9.21 -19.23
N ASP A 306 -13.15 -10.03 -19.13
CA ASP A 306 -13.20 -11.49 -19.18
C ASP A 306 -12.39 -12.15 -18.03
N PRO A 307 -12.86 -12.03 -16.78
CA PRO A 307 -12.06 -12.38 -15.59
C PRO A 307 -11.71 -13.87 -15.47
N PHE A 308 -12.45 -14.74 -16.16
CA PHE A 308 -12.23 -16.19 -16.14
C PHE A 308 -11.73 -16.73 -17.49
N THR A 309 -11.43 -15.87 -18.46
CA THR A 309 -11.02 -16.26 -19.82
C THR A 309 -12.03 -17.21 -20.49
N LEU A 310 -13.33 -16.93 -20.32
CA LEU A 310 -14.43 -17.73 -20.84
C LEU A 310 -15.03 -17.14 -22.13
N GLY A 311 -14.41 -16.10 -22.68
CA GLY A 311 -14.94 -15.33 -23.82
C GLY A 311 -16.03 -14.35 -23.42
N TRP A 312 -16.05 -13.91 -22.15
CA TRP A 312 -16.98 -12.86 -21.71
C TRP A 312 -16.53 -11.49 -22.19
N ASN A 313 -17.45 -10.53 -22.21
CA ASN A 313 -17.11 -9.14 -22.47
C ASN A 313 -17.98 -8.21 -21.62
N LEU A 314 -17.81 -8.28 -20.29
CA LEU A 314 -18.66 -7.61 -19.31
C LEU A 314 -18.70 -6.08 -19.47
N PHE A 315 -17.59 -5.48 -19.90
CA PHE A 315 -17.44 -4.03 -20.05
C PHE A 315 -17.16 -3.58 -21.48
N GLY A 316 -17.19 -4.48 -22.47
CA GLY A 316 -16.90 -4.16 -23.86
C GLY A 316 -15.41 -4.04 -24.20
N ALA A 317 -14.50 -4.27 -23.25
CA ALA A 317 -13.06 -4.01 -23.40
C ALA A 317 -12.20 -5.29 -23.51
N ALA A 318 -12.79 -6.49 -23.60
CA ALA A 318 -12.04 -7.75 -23.64
C ALA A 318 -11.06 -7.83 -24.84
N ASP A 319 -11.47 -7.31 -26.00
CA ASP A 319 -10.68 -7.32 -27.25
C ASP A 319 -9.96 -5.98 -27.51
N MET A 320 -9.78 -5.16 -26.48
CA MET A 320 -9.13 -3.86 -26.63
C MET A 320 -7.65 -4.03 -27.03
N PRO A 321 -7.17 -3.36 -28.09
CA PRO A 321 -5.75 -3.39 -28.44
C PRO A 321 -4.93 -2.71 -27.34
N ILE A 322 -3.77 -3.29 -27.01
CA ILE A 322 -2.87 -2.74 -26.00
C ILE A 322 -1.84 -1.83 -26.65
N GLU A 323 -1.87 -0.55 -26.30
CA GLU A 323 -0.98 0.47 -26.83
C GLU A 323 0.19 0.72 -25.87
N ALA A 324 1.21 -0.15 -25.90
CA ALA A 324 2.42 0.03 -25.11
C ALA A 324 3.19 1.32 -25.48
N GLY A 325 3.00 1.83 -26.70
CA GLY A 325 3.60 3.08 -27.20
C GLY A 325 3.17 4.33 -26.42
N ALA A 326 2.04 4.29 -25.70
CA ALA A 326 1.59 5.38 -24.84
C ALA A 326 2.62 5.76 -23.77
N ALA A 327 3.41 4.79 -23.29
CA ALA A 327 4.48 5.04 -22.33
C ALA A 327 5.76 5.64 -22.94
N ALA A 328 5.94 5.50 -24.26
CA ALA A 328 7.12 6.00 -24.98
C ALA A 328 6.95 7.44 -25.49
N GLY A 329 5.78 8.08 -25.26
CA GLY A 329 5.46 9.40 -25.80
C GLY A 329 5.33 9.42 -27.32
N ALA A 330 5.23 8.26 -27.96
CA ALA A 330 4.94 8.16 -29.37
C ALA A 330 3.48 8.58 -29.57
N GLY A 331 3.28 9.74 -30.19
CA GLY A 331 1.96 10.14 -30.67
C GLY A 331 1.42 9.06 -31.60
N SER A 332 0.19 8.64 -31.33
CA SER A 332 -0.68 7.94 -32.29
C SER A 332 -0.69 8.65 -33.64
#